data_AF-A0A4D7C7E1-F1
#
_entry.id   AF-A0A4D7C7E1-F1
#
_cell.length_a   1.000
_cell.length_b   1.000
_cell.length_c   1.000
_cell.angle_alpha   90.00
_cell.angle_beta   90.00
_cell.angle_gamma   90.00
#
_symmetry.space_group_name_H-M   'P 1'
#
loop_
_entity.id
_entity.type
_entity.pdbx_description
1 polymer ?
#
loop_
_entity_poly.entity_id
_entity_poly.type
_entity_poly.pdbx_seq_one_letter_code
_entity_poly.pdbx_strand_id
1 'polypeptide(L)' 'MTGLSKSKIYQLIASGDIEAAKVGRATVVFVDSLRSFLRSHCKQPRSRA' A
#
# COMPACT_ATOMS: atom_id res chain seq x y z
N MET A 1 4.34 9.67 -1.09
CA MET A 1 4.92 8.42 -1.64
C MET A 1 3.87 7.44 -2.16
N THR A 2 2.68 7.28 -1.57
CA THR A 2 1.62 6.38 -2.12
C THR A 2 0.31 7.07 -2.49
N GLY A 3 0.06 8.29 -1.99
CA GLY A 3 -1.24 8.96 -2.16
C GLY A 3 -2.37 8.39 -1.28
N LEU A 4 -2.08 7.41 -0.42
CA LEU A 4 -3.05 6.79 0.49
C LEU A 4 -3.01 7.43 1.87
N SER A 5 -4.18 7.58 2.50
CA SER A 5 -4.28 7.98 3.90
C SER A 5 -3.80 6.87 4.84
N LYS A 6 -3.34 7.26 6.04
CA LYS A 6 -2.92 6.31 7.09
C LYS A 6 -4.03 5.34 7.46
N SER A 7 -5.28 5.81 7.57
CA SER A 7 -6.44 4.95 7.84
C SER A 7 -6.65 3.90 6.75
N LYS A 8 -6.48 4.26 5.48
CA LYS A 8 -6.59 3.31 4.37
C LYS A 8 -5.46 2.29 4.39
N ILE A 9 -4.24 2.68 4.72
CA ILE A 9 -3.12 1.74 4.89
C ILE A 9 -3.44 0.69 5.96
N TYR A 10 -3.95 1.10 7.14
CA TYR A 10 -4.31 0.12 8.17
C TYR A 10 -5.48 -0.78 7.77
N GLN A 11 -6.46 -0.28 7.03
CA GLN A 11 -7.53 -1.12 6.48
C GLN A 11 -6.97 -2.20 5.54
N LEU A 12 -6.02 -1.83 4.67
CA LEU A 12 -5.38 -2.78 3.74
C LEU A 12 -4.51 -3.80 4.45
N ILE A 13 -3.87 -3.42 5.56
CA ILE A 13 -3.14 -4.37 6.42
C ILE A 13 -4.15 -5.33 7.08
N ALA A 14 -5.26 -4.83 7.60
CA ALA A 14 -6.27 -5.64 8.27
C ALA A 14 -7.02 -6.59 7.32
N SER A 15 -7.21 -6.21 6.05
CA SER A 15 -7.78 -7.08 5.01
C SER A 15 -6.78 -8.11 4.46
N GLY A 16 -5.48 -7.95 4.74
CA GLY A 16 -4.43 -8.80 4.19
C GLY A 16 -4.03 -8.45 2.75
N ASP A 17 -4.51 -7.33 2.21
CA ASP A 17 -4.16 -6.86 0.85
C ASP A 17 -2.71 -6.39 0.75
N ILE A 18 -2.14 -5.90 1.86
CA ILE A 18 -0.73 -5.52 1.94
C ILE A 18 -0.07 -6.12 3.18
N GLU A 19 1.13 -6.64 3.00
CA GLU A 19 1.90 -7.26 4.08
C GLU A 19 2.59 -6.21 4.92
N ALA A 20 2.54 -6.42 6.24
CA ALA A 20 3.21 -5.57 7.21
C ALA A 20 3.75 -6.39 8.39
N ALA A 21 4.80 -5.87 9.02
CA ALA A 21 5.40 -6.46 10.21
C ALA A 21 5.54 -5.41 11.32
N LYS A 22 5.51 -5.88 12.57
CA LYS A 22 5.79 -5.04 13.74
C LYS A 22 7.29 -5.07 14.02
N VAL A 23 7.94 -3.91 13.98
CA VAL A 23 9.36 -3.74 14.31
C VAL A 23 9.47 -2.76 15.47
N GLY A 24 9.64 -3.31 16.67
CA GLY A 24 9.56 -2.54 17.92
C GLY A 24 8.20 -1.84 18.05
N ARG A 25 8.23 -0.50 18.11
CA ARG A 25 7.02 0.33 18.19
C ARG A 25 6.41 0.66 16.82
N ALA A 26 7.17 0.48 15.74
CA ALA A 26 6.74 0.81 14.40
C ALA A 26 6.03 -0.37 13.71
N THR A 27 5.13 -0.06 12.79
CA THR A 27 4.61 -1.01 11.80
C THR A 27 5.27 -0.67 10.47
N VAL A 28 6.02 -1.61 9.92
CA VAL A 28 6.67 -1.47 8.62
C VAL A 28 5.86 -2.23 7.57
N VAL A 29 5.73 -1.64 6.39
CA VAL A 29 5.00 -2.24 5.26
C VAL A 29 6.02 -2.75 4.25
N PHE A 30 5.83 -3.97 3.75
CA PHE A 30 6.70 -4.52 2.72
C PHE A 30 6.49 -3.78 1.40
N VAL A 31 7.57 -3.22 0.85
CA VAL A 31 7.52 -2.39 -0.36
C VAL A 31 7.03 -3.19 -1.57
N ASP A 32 7.44 -4.46 -1.68
CA ASP A 32 7.02 -5.33 -2.79
C ASP A 32 5.53 -5.62 -2.78
N SER A 33 4.98 -5.97 -1.61
CA SER A 33 3.54 -6.18 -1.41
C SER A 33 2.75 -4.90 -1.74
N LEU A 34 3.19 -3.75 -1.22
CA LEU A 34 2.58 -2.45 -1.49
C LEU A 34 2.64 -2.07 -2.98
N ARG A 35 3.77 -2.29 -3.66
CA ARG A 35 3.90 -2.05 -5.10
C ARG A 35 3.01 -2.97 -5.93
N SER A 36 2.88 -4.23 -5.53
CA SER A 36 1.98 -5.19 -6.17
C SER A 36 0.54 -4.70 -6.11
N PHE A 37 0.09 -4.33 -4.90
CA PHE A 37 -1.24 -3.75 -4.69
C PHE A 37 -1.48 -2.49 -5.54
N LEU A 38 -0.55 -1.55 -5.53
CA LEU A 38 -0.69 -0.31 -6.30
C LEU A 38 -0.74 -0.57 -7.81
N ARG A 39 0.05 -1.51 -8.34
CA ARG A 39 -0.01 -1.87 -9.78
C ARG A 39 -1.33 -2.48 -10.18
N SER A 40 -1.93 -3.31 -9.33
CA SER A 40 -3.21 -3.96 -9.61
C SER A 40 -4.40 -3.01 -9.51
N HIS A 41 -4.32 -1.98 -8.67
CA HIS A 41 -5.47 -1.12 -8.33
C HIS A 41 -5.36 0.33 -8.82
N CYS A 42 -4.18 0.84 -9.14
CA CYS A 42 -4.07 2.13 -9.79
C CYS A 42 -4.39 1.97 -11.27
N LYS A 43 -5.47 2.62 -11.73
CA LYS A 43 -5.64 2.90 -13.16
C LYS A 43 -4.42 3.66 -13.63
N GLN A 44 -3.78 3.19 -14.71
CA GLN A 44 -2.67 3.91 -15.34
C GLN A 44 -3.07 5.38 -15.49
N PRO A 45 -2.18 6.33 -15.12
CA PRO A 45 -2.45 7.73 -15.39
C PRO A 45 -2.75 7.82 -16.88
N ARG A 46 -3.93 8.37 -17.23
CA ARG A 46 -4.29 8.63 -18.62
C ARG A 46 -3.11 9.39 -19.21
N SER A 47 -2.35 8.76 -20.12
CA SER A 47 -1.25 9.42 -20.80
C SER A 47 -1.88 10.65 -21.45
N ARG A 48 -1.52 11.83 -20.96
CA ARG A 48 -1.80 13.06 -21.69
C ARG A 48 -0.87 13.02 -22.90
N ALA A 49 -1.41 12.50 -24.00
CA ALA A 49 -0.88 12.75 -25.34
C ALA A 49 -1.02 14.24 -25.65
#